data_AF-A0A9W9F100-F1
#
_entry.id   AF-A0A9W9F100-F1
#
_cell.length_a   1.000
_cell.length_b   1.000
_cell.length_c   1.000
_cell.angle_alpha   90.00
_cell.angle_beta   90.00
_cell.angle_gamma   90.00
#
_symmetry.space_group_name_H-M   'P 1'
#
loop_
_entity.id
_entity.type
_entity.pdbx_description
1 polymer ?
#
loop_
_entity_poly.entity_id
_entity_poly.type
_entity_poly.pdbx_seq_one_letter_code
_entity_poly.pdbx_strand_id
1 'polypeptide(L)'
;MYFGIVTTTYAFSFFTPTILKQLGWTAVRAQVMSIPIYIFAMALSLATAVVSDRLRHRFAFTLAGCLVATVGYILLLCQQSIPVAARYFALYAVTGGGFITQAILLGLVSNNVAGHYKISIAAAVQVGFGNCSGLVASNIFEEEAPT
;
A
#
# COMPACT_ATOMS: atom_id res chain seq x y z
N MET A 1 3.66 -1.12 -13.48
CA MET A 1 3.52 -1.85 -12.19
C MET A 1 3.52 -0.91 -10.99
N TYR A 2 4.56 -0.10 -10.78
CA TYR A 2 4.63 0.86 -9.66
C TYR A 2 3.42 1.80 -9.60
N PHE A 3 3.03 2.40 -10.72
CA PHE A 3 1.85 3.28 -10.80
C PHE A 3 0.58 2.62 -10.25
N GLY A 4 0.24 1.41 -10.70
CA GLY A 4 -0.99 0.72 -10.27
C GLY A 4 -1.02 0.39 -8.77
N ILE A 5 0.10 -0.07 -8.20
CA ILE A 5 0.17 -0.35 -6.75
C ILE A 5 0.00 0.94 -5.94
N VAL A 6 0.60 2.03 -6.40
CA VAL A 6 0.52 3.33 -5.74
C VAL A 6 -0.89 3.92 -5.88
N THR A 7 -1.55 3.78 -7.04
CA THR A 7 -2.96 4.16 -7.22
C THR A 7 -3.86 3.43 -6.22
N THR A 8 -3.71 2.10 -6.10
CA THR A 8 -4.53 1.26 -5.23
C THR A 8 -4.28 1.57 -3.74
N THR A 9 -3.03 1.88 -3.37
CA THR A 9 -2.67 2.28 -2.00
C THR A 9 -3.21 3.68 -1.64
N TYR A 10 -3.18 4.64 -2.57
CA TYR A 10 -3.78 5.96 -2.38
C TYR A 10 -5.30 5.88 -2.26
N ALA A 11 -5.95 5.14 -3.16
CA ALA A 11 -7.38 4.88 -3.10
C ALA A 11 -7.78 4.30 -1.74
N PHE A 12 -7.05 3.28 -1.27
CA PHE A 12 -7.29 2.68 0.04
C PHE A 12 -7.10 3.69 1.19
N SER A 13 -6.09 4.54 1.13
CA SER A 13 -5.85 5.57 2.15
C SER A 13 -7.01 6.57 2.22
N PHE A 14 -7.63 6.91 1.08
CA PHE A 14 -8.82 7.76 1.03
C PHE A 14 -10.07 7.06 1.60
N PHE A 15 -10.25 5.77 1.36
CA PHE A 15 -11.40 5.02 1.88
C PHE A 15 -11.25 4.55 3.33
N THR A 16 -10.03 4.46 3.85
CA THR A 16 -9.74 4.05 5.23
C THR A 16 -10.58 4.81 6.28
N PRO A 17 -10.67 6.16 6.27
CA PRO A 17 -11.52 6.88 7.22
C PRO A 17 -13.02 6.55 7.06
N THR A 18 -13.50 6.35 5.83
CA THR A 18 -14.90 5.97 5.54
C THR A 18 -15.22 4.57 6.08
N ILE A 19 -14.33 3.59 5.86
CA ILE A 19 -14.44 2.23 6.38
C ILE A 19 -14.43 2.23 7.92
N LEU A 20 -13.55 3.04 8.53
CA LEU A 20 -13.48 3.18 9.99
C LEU A 20 -14.71 3.88 10.59
N LYS A 21 -15.33 4.83 9.86
CA LYS A 21 -16.60 5.44 10.26
C LYS A 21 -17.76 4.44 10.19
N GLN A 22 -17.79 3.57 9.17
CA GLN A 22 -18.75 2.46 9.07
C GLN A 22 -18.59 1.41 10.20
N LEU A 23 -17.42 1.36 10.84
CA LEU A 23 -17.16 0.52 12.02
C LEU A 23 -17.70 1.15 13.34
N GLY A 24 -18.34 2.32 13.27
CA GLY A 24 -18.91 3.01 14.42
C GLY A 24 -17.87 3.79 15.25
N TRP A 25 -16.64 3.95 14.74
CA TRP A 25 -15.62 4.75 15.42
C TRP A 25 -15.70 6.21 14.99
N THR A 26 -15.49 7.11 15.94
CA THR A 26 -15.39 8.55 15.68
C THR A 26 -14.17 8.82 14.79
N ALA A 27 -14.25 9.82 13.90
CA ALA A 27 -13.19 10.15 12.95
C ALA A 27 -11.82 10.38 13.63
N VAL A 28 -11.82 10.93 14.84
CA VAL A 28 -10.61 11.11 15.67
C VAL A 28 -10.02 9.76 16.10
N ARG A 29 -10.86 8.82 16.56
CA ARG A 29 -10.42 7.49 16.98
C ARG A 29 -9.93 6.67 15.78
N ALA A 30 -10.55 6.84 14.62
CA ALA A 30 -10.12 6.23 13.36
C ALA A 30 -8.69 6.63 12.97
N GLN A 31 -8.34 7.92 13.09
CA GLN A 31 -6.98 8.40 12.82
C GLN A 31 -5.96 7.88 13.83
N VAL A 32 -6.28 7.86 15.12
CA VAL A 32 -5.38 7.29 16.14
C VAL A 32 -5.11 5.81 15.87
N MET A 33 -6.13 5.10 15.41
CA MET A 33 -6.07 3.66 15.17
C MET A 33 -5.41 3.28 13.84
N SER A 34 -5.13 4.24 12.94
CA SER A 34 -4.32 4.03 11.74
C SER A 34 -2.82 4.15 12.00
N ILE A 35 -2.40 4.89 13.03
CA ILE A 35 -0.99 4.99 13.47
C ILE A 35 -0.33 3.62 13.65
N PRO A 36 -0.89 2.67 14.45
CA PRO A 36 -0.27 1.35 14.62
C PRO A 36 -0.23 0.53 13.33
N ILE A 37 -1.13 0.78 12.38
CA ILE A 37 -1.15 0.12 11.07
C ILE A 37 0.09 0.55 10.27
N TYR A 38 0.39 1.85 10.25
CA TYR A 38 1.57 2.36 9.57
C TYR A 38 2.88 1.92 10.23
N ILE A 39 2.94 1.85 11.57
CA ILE A 39 4.10 1.32 12.29
C ILE A 39 4.36 -0.14 11.91
N PHE A 40 3.29 -0.96 11.88
CA PHE A 40 3.39 -2.36 11.45
C PHE A 40 3.84 -2.48 9.99
N ALA A 41 3.27 -1.67 9.09
CA ALA A 41 3.66 -1.65 7.69
C ALA A 41 5.13 -1.20 7.50
N MET A 42 5.60 -0.24 8.30
CA MET A 42 7.01 0.17 8.31
C MET A 42 7.91 -0.98 8.74
N ALA A 43 7.59 -1.65 9.85
CA ALA A 43 8.38 -2.77 10.33
C ALA A 43 8.42 -3.93 9.32
N LEU A 44 7.27 -4.28 8.73
CA LEU A 44 7.17 -5.32 7.70
C LEU A 44 7.93 -4.98 6.42
N SER A 45 7.82 -3.74 5.93
CA SER A 45 8.52 -3.32 4.72
C SER A 45 10.04 -3.32 4.93
N LEU A 46 10.53 -2.88 6.09
CA LEU A 46 11.95 -2.92 6.44
C LEU A 46 12.46 -4.36 6.55
N ALA A 47 11.74 -5.22 7.28
CA ALA A 47 12.08 -6.62 7.41
C ALA A 47 12.12 -7.32 6.04
N THR A 48 11.11 -7.07 5.20
CA THR A 48 11.04 -7.67 3.87
C THR A 48 12.12 -7.12 2.94
N ALA A 49 12.49 -5.84 3.04
CA ALA A 49 13.61 -5.28 2.28
C ALA A 49 14.94 -5.99 2.63
N VAL A 50 15.24 -6.14 3.93
CA VAL A 50 16.45 -6.83 4.39
C VAL A 50 16.47 -8.30 3.96
N VAL A 51 15.34 -8.98 4.09
CA VAL A 51 15.21 -10.41 3.73
C VAL A 51 15.31 -10.60 2.21
N SER A 52 14.68 -9.71 1.43
CA SER A 52 14.72 -9.71 -0.04
C SER A 52 16.14 -9.48 -0.57
N ASP A 53 16.90 -8.58 0.07
CA ASP A 53 18.31 -8.33 -0.27
C ASP A 53 19.21 -9.53 0.04
N ARG A 54 18.93 -10.27 1.11
CA ARG A 54 19.67 -11.50 1.44
C ARG A 54 19.36 -12.66 0.50
N LEU A 55 18.09 -12.82 0.11
CA LEU A 55 17.66 -13.95 -0.71
C LEU A 55 17.87 -13.73 -2.21
N ARG A 56 18.18 -12.51 -2.66
CA ARG A 56 18.35 -12.12 -4.07
C ARG A 56 17.17 -12.45 -5.00
N HIS A 57 16.09 -13.03 -4.47
CA HIS A 57 14.87 -13.39 -5.18
C HIS A 57 13.79 -12.33 -4.98
N ARG A 58 14.03 -11.12 -5.50
CA ARG A 58 13.13 -9.96 -5.32
C ARG A 58 11.73 -10.17 -5.89
N PHE A 59 11.60 -10.93 -6.98
CA PHE A 59 10.32 -11.13 -7.67
C PHE A 59 9.31 -11.95 -6.83
N ALA A 60 9.79 -12.94 -6.07
CA ALA A 60 8.94 -13.77 -5.21
C ALA A 60 8.32 -12.95 -4.06
N PHE A 61 9.10 -12.02 -3.49
CA PHE A 61 8.60 -11.12 -2.46
C PHE A 61 7.60 -10.09 -2.99
N THR A 62 7.79 -9.58 -4.20
CA THR A 62 6.79 -8.72 -4.87
C THR A 62 5.49 -9.48 -5.11
N LEU A 63 5.57 -10.73 -5.56
CA LEU A 63 4.37 -11.56 -5.79
C LEU A 63 3.63 -11.87 -4.48
N ALA A 64 4.37 -12.21 -3.43
CA ALA A 64 3.81 -12.44 -2.09
C ALA A 64 3.14 -11.16 -1.54
N GLY A 65 3.77 -10.00 -1.68
CA GLY A 65 3.21 -8.71 -1.28
C GLY A 65 1.90 -8.38 -2.02
N CYS A 66 1.88 -8.60 -3.35
CA CYS A 66 0.66 -8.47 -4.14
C CYS A 66 -0.44 -9.43 -3.68
N LEU A 67 -0.13 -10.71 -3.42
CA LEU A 67 -1.10 -11.69 -2.96
C LEU A 67 -1.69 -11.29 -1.60
N VAL A 68 -0.86 -10.84 -0.65
CA VAL A 68 -1.31 -10.36 0.65
C VAL A 68 -2.21 -9.13 0.50
N ALA A 69 -1.87 -8.20 -0.39
CA ALA A 69 -2.72 -7.04 -0.69
C ALA A 69 -4.06 -7.48 -1.31
N THR A 70 -4.06 -8.41 -2.26
CA THR A 70 -5.29 -8.95 -2.88
C THR A 70 -6.18 -9.61 -1.84
N VAL A 71 -5.64 -10.43 -0.94
CA VAL A 71 -6.39 -11.03 0.17
C VAL A 71 -7.00 -9.95 1.07
N GLY A 72 -6.25 -8.89 1.37
CA GLY A 72 -6.76 -7.73 2.11
C GLY A 72 -7.96 -7.05 1.43
N TYR A 73 -7.89 -6.82 0.11
CA TYR A 73 -9.02 -6.26 -0.64
C TYR A 73 -10.23 -7.20 -0.71
N ILE A 74 -10.03 -8.51 -0.82
CA ILE A 74 -11.12 -9.49 -0.77
C ILE A 74 -11.83 -9.44 0.60
N LEU A 75 -11.07 -9.34 1.70
CA LEU A 75 -11.64 -9.19 3.05
C LEU A 75 -12.44 -7.89 3.21
N LEU A 76 -12.00 -6.80 2.59
CA LEU A 76 -12.72 -5.53 2.56
C LEU A 76 -14.01 -5.60 1.72
N LEU A 77 -14.00 -6.30 0.59
CA LEU A 77 -15.21 -6.55 -0.20
C LEU A 77 -16.25 -7.36 0.57
N CYS A 78 -15.81 -8.37 1.31
CA CYS A 78 -16.68 -9.21 2.14
C CYS A 78 -17.02 -8.58 3.51
N GLN A 79 -16.78 -7.28 3.71
CA GLN A 79 -16.92 -6.64 5.03
C GLN A 79 -18.28 -6.92 5.69
N GLN A 80 -19.38 -6.91 4.93
CA GLN A 80 -20.75 -7.09 5.43
C GLN A 80 -20.96 -8.39 6.24
N SER A 81 -20.19 -9.45 5.95
CA SER A 81 -20.35 -10.78 6.56
C SER A 81 -19.32 -11.09 7.66
N ILE A 82 -18.42 -10.16 7.97
CA ILE A 82 -17.20 -10.42 8.75
C ILE A 82 -17.18 -9.60 10.07
N PRO A 83 -16.69 -10.17 11.19
CA PRO A 83 -16.55 -9.46 12.46
C PRO A 83 -15.58 -8.28 12.39
N VAL A 84 -15.80 -7.28 13.27
CA VAL A 84 -15.04 -6.01 13.35
C VAL A 84 -13.52 -6.24 13.40
N ALA A 85 -13.06 -7.27 14.12
CA ALA A 85 -11.64 -7.60 14.23
C ALA A 85 -10.99 -7.99 12.89
N ALA A 86 -11.70 -8.75 12.05
CA ALA A 86 -11.18 -9.19 10.75
C ALA A 86 -11.21 -8.06 9.71
N ARG A 87 -12.16 -7.12 9.81
CA ARG A 87 -12.12 -5.86 9.04
C ARG A 87 -10.92 -5.00 9.42
N TYR A 88 -10.59 -4.91 10.70
CA TYR A 88 -9.40 -4.20 11.16
C TYR A 88 -8.11 -4.88 10.66
N PHE A 89 -8.04 -6.21 10.72
CA PHE A 89 -6.92 -6.97 10.16
C PHE A 89 -6.75 -6.78 8.64
N ALA A 90 -7.85 -6.66 7.89
CA ALA A 90 -7.79 -6.37 6.45
C ALA A 90 -7.04 -5.06 6.16
N LEU A 91 -7.20 -4.03 7.02
CA LEU A 91 -6.45 -2.78 6.88
C LEU A 91 -4.93 -3.02 7.05
N TYR A 92 -4.51 -3.87 7.98
CA TYR A 92 -3.09 -4.23 8.13
C TYR A 92 -2.56 -5.00 6.93
N ALA A 93 -3.34 -5.92 6.38
CA ALA A 93 -2.95 -6.73 5.23
C ALA A 93 -2.77 -5.87 3.96
N VAL A 94 -3.73 -4.99 3.67
CA VAL A 94 -3.65 -4.08 2.50
C VAL A 94 -2.46 -3.13 2.65
N THR A 95 -2.37 -2.44 3.79
CA THR A 95 -1.28 -1.47 4.03
C THR A 95 0.08 -2.17 4.00
N GLY A 96 0.25 -3.27 4.74
CA GLY A 96 1.50 -4.03 4.76
C GLY A 96 1.92 -4.54 3.37
N GLY A 97 1.00 -5.16 2.63
CA GLY A 97 1.26 -5.67 1.28
C GLY A 97 1.63 -4.56 0.28
N GLY A 98 0.93 -3.43 0.32
CA GLY A 98 1.20 -2.26 -0.53
C GLY A 98 2.60 -1.69 -0.31
N PHE A 99 2.97 -1.42 0.95
CA PHE A 99 4.27 -0.84 1.29
C PHE A 99 5.44 -1.79 1.02
N ILE A 100 5.28 -3.10 1.26
CA ILE A 100 6.29 -4.11 0.89
C ILE A 100 6.56 -4.07 -0.62
N THR A 101 5.49 -4.10 -1.41
CA THR A 101 5.60 -4.16 -2.88
C THR A 101 6.21 -2.88 -3.44
N GLN A 102 5.88 -1.72 -2.85
CA GLN A 102 6.46 -0.43 -3.23
C GLN A 102 7.98 -0.36 -3.01
N ALA A 103 8.45 -0.82 -1.85
CA ALA A 103 9.88 -0.83 -1.51
C ALA A 103 10.70 -1.74 -2.46
N ILE A 104 10.20 -2.94 -2.76
CA ILE A 104 10.90 -3.90 -3.61
C ILE A 104 10.98 -3.42 -5.06
N LEU A 105 9.92 -2.78 -5.58
CA LEU A 105 9.91 -2.23 -6.94
C LEU A 105 10.92 -1.11 -7.15
N LEU A 106 11.14 -0.27 -6.15
CA LEU A 106 12.21 0.73 -6.15
C LEU A 106 13.58 0.05 -6.25
N GLY A 107 13.82 -0.97 -5.42
CA GLY A 107 15.06 -1.76 -5.49
C GLY A 107 15.26 -2.45 -6.85
N LEU A 108 14.20 -2.97 -7.47
CA LEU A 108 14.25 -3.59 -8.80
C LEU A 108 14.73 -2.59 -9.86
N VAL A 109 14.25 -1.36 -9.87
CA VAL A 109 14.70 -0.34 -10.84
C VAL A 109 16.16 0.03 -10.62
N SER A 110 16.61 0.16 -9.36
CA SER A 110 18.03 0.40 -9.06
C SER A 110 18.95 -0.72 -9.55
N ASN A 111 18.47 -1.98 -9.59
CA ASN A 111 19.25 -3.10 -10.09
C ASN A 111 19.24 -3.24 -11.61
N ASN A 112 18.20 -2.76 -12.29
CA ASN A 112 18.06 -2.86 -13.74
C ASN A 112 18.75 -1.71 -14.50
N VAL A 113 19.23 -0.68 -13.78
CA VAL A 113 19.87 0.49 -14.37
C VAL A 113 21.34 0.55 -13.94
N ALA A 114 22.25 0.62 -14.89
CA ALA A 114 23.69 0.76 -14.62
C ALA A 114 24.10 2.24 -14.54
N GLY A 115 24.85 2.60 -13.49
CA GLY A 115 25.43 3.92 -13.28
C GLY A 115 24.64 4.79 -12.32
N HIS A 116 25.33 5.37 -11.32
CA HIS A 116 24.73 6.14 -10.22
C HIS A 116 23.81 7.28 -10.69
N TYR A 117 24.23 8.02 -11.73
CA TYR A 117 23.43 9.11 -12.29
C TYR A 117 22.11 8.62 -12.91
N LYS A 118 22.15 7.50 -13.65
CA LYS A 118 20.96 6.93 -14.29
C LYS A 118 20.01 6.31 -13.27
N ILE A 119 20.54 5.68 -12.21
CA ILE A 119 19.73 5.13 -11.10
C ILE A 119 18.93 6.24 -10.42
N SER A 120 19.58 7.35 -10.07
CA SER A 120 18.91 8.48 -9.41
C SER A 120 17.80 9.08 -10.27
N ILE A 121 18.04 9.25 -11.57
CA ILE A 121 17.01 9.74 -12.50
C ILE A 121 15.87 8.74 -12.65
N ALA A 122 16.17 7.45 -12.83
CA ALA A 122 15.15 6.41 -12.97
C ALA A 122 14.25 6.32 -11.74
N ALA A 123 14.84 6.37 -10.53
CA ALA A 123 14.09 6.41 -9.28
C ALA A 123 13.24 7.69 -9.16
N ALA A 124 13.78 8.86 -9.52
CA ALA A 124 13.05 10.11 -9.50
C ALA A 124 11.85 10.11 -10.46
N VAL A 125 12.03 9.60 -11.69
CA VAL A 125 10.95 9.46 -12.69
C VAL A 125 9.88 8.48 -12.18
N GLN A 126 10.28 7.35 -11.60
CA GLN A 126 9.34 6.38 -11.05
C GLN A 126 8.52 6.95 -9.90
N VAL A 127 9.15 7.67 -8.97
CA VAL A 127 8.46 8.34 -7.85
C VAL A 127 7.60 9.49 -8.36
N GLY A 128 8.05 10.25 -9.35
CA GLY A 128 7.28 11.32 -9.99
C GLY A 128 5.99 10.79 -10.61
N PHE A 129 6.08 9.75 -11.45
CA PHE A 129 4.90 9.07 -11.99
C PHE A 129 4.03 8.45 -10.90
N GLY A 130 4.64 7.92 -9.82
CA GLY A 130 3.92 7.44 -8.65
C GLY A 130 3.05 8.51 -8.00
N ASN A 131 3.56 9.74 -7.84
CA ASN A 131 2.77 10.84 -7.27
C ASN A 131 1.61 11.26 -8.20
N CYS A 132 1.79 11.20 -9.52
CA CYS A 132 0.68 11.45 -10.47
C CYS A 132 -0.49 10.47 -10.26
N SER A 133 -0.25 9.28 -9.72
CA SER A 133 -1.33 8.35 -9.40
C SER A 133 -2.28 8.85 -8.31
N GLY A 134 -1.81 9.76 -7.44
CA GLY A 134 -2.65 10.42 -6.44
C GLY A 134 -3.74 11.27 -7.08
N LEU A 135 -3.42 11.99 -8.16
CA LEU A 135 -4.42 12.74 -8.94
C LEU A 135 -5.47 11.80 -9.53
N VAL A 136 -5.02 10.71 -10.15
CA VAL A 136 -5.93 9.71 -10.74
C VAL A 136 -6.80 9.05 -9.68
N ALA A 137 -6.23 8.68 -8.52
CA ALA A 137 -7.00 8.12 -7.42
C ALA A 137 -8.05 9.11 -6.89
N SER A 138 -7.72 10.39 -6.73
CA SER A 138 -8.69 11.39 -6.27
C SER A 138 -9.85 11.64 -7.26
N ASN A 139 -9.55 11.68 -8.57
CA ASN A 139 -10.56 11.95 -9.60
C ASN A 139 -11.47 10.74 -9.88
N ILE A 140 -11.03 9.51 -9.58
CA ILE A 140 -11.86 8.30 -9.77
C ILE A 140 -13.00 8.23 -8.74
N PHE A 141 -12.86 8.84 -7.56
CA PHE A 141 -13.83 8.73 -6.46
C PHE A 141 -14.60 10.03 -6.19
N GLU A 142 -14.55 10.99 -7.12
CA GLU A 142 -15.20 12.31 -6.99
C GLU A 142 -16.74 12.23 -6.96
N GLU A 143 -17.33 11.14 -7.46
CA GLU A 143 -18.78 10.89 -7.44
C GLU A 143 -19.30 10.33 -6.10
N GLU A 144 -18.42 9.89 -5.20
CA GLU A 144 -18.75 9.27 -3.90
C GLU A 144 -18.23 10.06 -2.68
N ALA A 145 -17.82 11.31 -2.89
CA ALA A 145 -17.41 12.21 -1.82
C ALA A 145 -18.59 12.47 -0.84
N PRO A 146 -18.50 12.06 0.44
CA PRO A 146 -19.52 12.37 1.41
C PRO A 146 -19.39 13.86 1.80
N THR A 147 -20.38 14.65 1.43
CA THR A 147 -20.66 15.96 2.05
C THR A 147 -20.95 15.82 3.53
#